data_AF-A0A9P1AST5-F1
#
_entry.id   AF-A0A9P1AST5-F1
#
_cell.length_a   1.000
_cell.length_b   1.000
_cell.length_c   1.000
_cell.angle_alpha   90.00
_cell.angle_beta   90.00
_cell.angle_gamma   90.00
#
_symmetry.space_group_name_H-M   'P 1'
#
loop_
_entity.id
_entity.type
_entity.pdbx_description
1 polymer ?
#
loop_
_entity_poly.entity_id
_entity_poly.type
_entity_poly.pdbx_seq_one_letter_code
_entity_poly.pdbx_strand_id
1 'polypeptide(L)'
;MPRPKSRKRRKSRGLCTPKSAEICGKSGVRTAERVLPYTIKLRFVKKIYILGPQPMYGLSFLNRFLHLITSKPDELESLHLDKKRTDIGIKHARKRFVLLQNTCRKCRVFEVSHVLLDANKYLTFDRDSMLAYVDNTVHFTAPAIRKFEPVFEEIVKDVMHSL
;
A
#
# COMPACT_ATOMS: atom_id res chain seq x y z
N MET A 1 -52.59 7.49 -55.34
CA MET A 1 -52.72 8.80 -54.67
C MET A 1 -51.35 9.30 -54.29
N PRO A 2 -50.92 10.46 -54.80
CA PRO A 2 -50.24 11.41 -53.91
C PRO A 2 -50.58 12.87 -54.25
N ARG A 3 -50.88 13.67 -53.23
CA ARG A 3 -51.06 15.14 -53.34
C ARG A 3 -50.61 15.78 -52.01
N PRO A 4 -50.20 17.07 -51.96
CA PRO A 4 -48.89 17.54 -52.45
C PRO A 4 -48.29 18.67 -51.56
N LYS A 5 -47.20 19.31 -52.05
CA LYS A 5 -46.74 20.70 -51.76
C LYS A 5 -46.16 20.95 -50.34
N SER A 6 -45.20 21.84 -50.08
CA SER A 6 -44.30 22.73 -50.85
C SER A 6 -43.55 23.60 -49.81
N ARG A 7 -42.35 24.10 -50.16
CA ARG A 7 -41.72 25.36 -49.65
C ARG A 7 -41.31 25.40 -48.16
N LYS A 8 -40.31 26.16 -47.69
CA LYS A 8 -39.15 26.88 -48.23
C LYS A 8 -38.40 27.39 -46.97
N ARG A 9 -37.07 27.44 -47.06
CA ARG A 9 -36.16 28.47 -46.52
C ARG A 9 -35.91 28.63 -45.00
N ARG A 10 -34.60 28.59 -44.72
CA ARG A 10 -33.77 29.55 -43.92
C ARG A 10 -34.02 29.54 -42.40
N LYS A 11 -33.04 29.69 -41.52
CA LYS A 11 -31.81 30.52 -41.54
C LYS A 11 -30.93 30.02 -40.38
N SER A 12 -29.67 29.68 -40.64
CA SER A 12 -28.48 30.48 -40.31
C SER A 12 -27.87 30.25 -38.92
N ARG A 13 -26.64 29.72 -38.96
CA ARG A 13 -25.44 30.16 -38.23
C ARG A 13 -25.55 30.33 -36.72
N GLY A 14 -24.75 29.53 -36.01
CA GLY A 14 -24.31 29.79 -34.65
C GLY A 14 -23.28 28.77 -34.21
N LEU A 15 -22.07 28.83 -34.78
CA LEU A 15 -20.88 28.25 -34.15
C LEU A 15 -20.71 28.99 -32.81
N CYS A 16 -20.86 28.28 -31.69
CA CYS A 16 -20.43 28.79 -30.39
C CYS A 16 -19.29 27.91 -29.87
N THR A 17 -18.08 28.39 -30.10
CA THR A 17 -16.90 28.09 -29.28
C THR A 17 -16.92 28.98 -28.02
N PRO A 18 -15.88 28.95 -27.18
CA PRO A 18 -15.78 28.18 -25.96
C PRO A 18 -16.16 28.99 -24.70
N LYS A 19 -16.77 28.29 -23.74
CA LYS A 19 -16.67 28.51 -22.29
C LYS A 19 -16.89 29.95 -21.80
N SER A 20 -18.16 30.36 -21.77
CA SER A 20 -18.71 31.32 -20.80
C SER A 20 -20.22 31.09 -20.69
N ALA A 21 -20.59 30.07 -19.90
CA ALA A 21 -21.96 29.88 -19.43
C ALA A 21 -21.90 28.98 -18.21
N GLU A 22 -21.57 29.60 -17.08
CA GLU A 22 -21.94 29.09 -15.78
C GLU A 22 -23.48 29.11 -15.68
N ILE A 23 -24.03 28.05 -15.08
CA ILE A 23 -25.40 27.95 -14.55
C ILE A 23 -26.51 27.72 -15.59
N CYS A 24 -26.60 26.47 -16.05
CA CYS A 24 -27.90 25.82 -16.21
C CYS A 24 -27.82 24.42 -15.59
N GLY A 25 -28.28 24.31 -14.34
CA GLY A 25 -28.34 23.04 -13.64
C GLY A 25 -29.55 22.23 -14.07
N LYS A 26 -29.35 20.93 -14.28
CA LYS A 26 -30.03 19.81 -13.59
C LYS A 26 -29.72 18.50 -14.29
N SER A 27 -29.74 17.43 -13.50
CA SER A 27 -29.57 16.00 -13.85
C SER A 27 -28.14 15.55 -14.19
N GLY A 28 -27.55 14.77 -13.27
CA GLY A 28 -26.22 14.19 -13.42
C GLY A 28 -25.60 13.91 -12.06
N VAL A 29 -25.77 12.67 -11.61
CA VAL A 29 -25.25 12.07 -10.38
C VAL A 29 -23.83 12.57 -10.05
N ARG A 30 -23.70 13.37 -8.99
CA ARG A 30 -22.39 13.67 -8.38
C ARG A 30 -21.97 12.45 -7.58
N THR A 31 -21.19 11.55 -8.18
CA THR A 31 -20.24 10.77 -7.39
C THR A 31 -19.15 11.73 -6.96
N ALA A 32 -19.42 12.47 -5.88
CA ALA A 32 -18.40 13.11 -5.09
C ALA A 32 -17.48 11.99 -4.60
N GLU A 33 -16.31 11.89 -5.20
CA GLU A 33 -15.16 11.25 -4.57
C GLU A 33 -15.05 11.83 -3.16
N ARG A 34 -15.46 11.02 -2.18
CA ARG A 34 -15.04 11.19 -0.79
C ARG A 34 -13.54 10.89 -0.76
N VAL A 35 -12.74 11.83 -1.23
CA VAL A 35 -11.35 11.95 -0.82
C VAL A 35 -11.42 12.21 0.67
N LEU A 36 -11.09 11.18 1.46
CA LEU A 36 -11.09 11.26 2.91
C LEU A 36 -10.32 12.53 3.35
N PRO A 37 -10.82 13.29 4.34
CA PRO A 37 -10.19 14.50 4.83
C PRO A 37 -9.02 14.15 5.76
N TYR A 38 -8.05 13.39 5.25
CA TYR A 38 -6.74 13.23 5.87
C TYR A 38 -5.73 14.05 5.08
N THR A 39 -6.04 15.32 4.81
CA THR A 39 -5.04 16.36 4.56
C THR A 39 -4.30 16.65 5.89
N ILE A 40 -3.71 15.62 6.49
CA ILE A 40 -2.77 15.74 7.60
C ILE A 40 -1.64 16.62 7.08
N LYS A 41 -1.64 17.91 7.45
CA LYS A 41 -0.56 18.92 7.43
C LYS A 41 0.68 18.66 6.53
N LEU A 42 0.49 18.14 5.31
CA LEU A 42 1.54 17.88 4.32
C LEU A 42 2.29 19.15 3.93
N ARG A 43 1.67 20.32 4.17
CA ARG A 43 2.28 21.64 3.96
C ARG A 43 3.56 21.83 4.78
N PHE A 44 3.63 21.30 6.00
CA PHE A 44 4.74 21.58 6.93
C PHE A 44 5.79 20.46 7.03
N VAL A 45 5.50 19.28 6.50
CA VAL A 45 6.42 18.14 6.57
C VAL A 45 7.41 18.17 5.39
N LYS A 46 8.70 17.96 5.65
CA LYS A 46 9.75 17.86 4.61
C LYS A 46 9.68 16.51 3.87
N LYS A 47 9.68 15.40 4.62
CA LYS A 47 9.56 14.03 4.11
C LYS A 47 8.66 13.18 5.02
N ILE A 48 7.94 12.22 4.45
CA ILE A 48 7.12 11.22 5.15
C ILE A 48 7.73 9.85 4.89
N TYR A 49 8.11 9.16 5.95
CA TYR A 49 8.64 7.80 5.89
C TYR A 49 7.51 6.82 6.18
N ILE A 50 7.35 5.84 5.31
CA ILE A 50 6.24 4.90 5.34
C ILE A 50 6.80 3.49 5.29
N LEU A 51 6.50 2.70 6.31
CA LEU A 51 6.81 1.27 6.29
C LEU A 51 5.97 0.60 5.20
N GLY A 52 6.65 -0.06 4.27
CA GLY A 52 6.07 -0.82 3.19
C GLY A 52 5.35 -2.08 3.69
N PRO A 53 4.70 -2.83 2.77
CA PRO A 53 3.86 -3.95 3.14
C PRO A 53 4.69 -5.08 3.75
N GLN A 54 4.22 -5.61 4.88
CA GLN A 54 4.83 -6.74 5.57
C GLN A 54 4.13 -8.05 5.20
N PRO A 55 4.85 -9.19 5.22
CA PRO A 55 4.23 -10.51 5.19
C PRO A 55 3.12 -10.62 6.24
N MET A 56 2.02 -11.26 5.87
CA MET A 56 0.96 -11.61 6.82
C MET A 56 1.21 -13.01 7.35
N TYR A 57 1.19 -13.15 8.66
CA TYR A 57 1.44 -14.40 9.36
C TYR A 57 0.11 -15.08 9.66
N GLY A 58 0.13 -16.40 9.86
CA GLY A 58 -1.06 -17.15 10.20
C GLY A 58 -1.73 -16.62 11.47
N LEU A 59 -3.06 -16.72 11.56
CA LEU A 59 -3.78 -16.40 12.79
C LEU A 59 -3.25 -17.27 13.94
N SER A 60 -3.15 -16.70 15.14
CA SER A 60 -2.64 -17.38 16.33
C SER A 60 -1.23 -17.96 16.15
N PHE A 61 -0.41 -17.33 15.30
CA PHE A 61 0.96 -17.77 15.01
C PHE A 61 1.77 -18.04 16.28
N LEU A 62 1.77 -17.09 17.23
CA LEU A 62 2.48 -17.21 18.49
C LEU A 62 2.07 -18.46 19.28
N ASN A 63 0.77 -18.73 19.40
CA ASN A 63 0.28 -19.92 20.10
C ASN A 63 0.74 -21.21 19.41
N ARG A 64 0.69 -21.24 18.07
CA ARG A 64 1.14 -22.39 17.29
C ARG A 64 2.65 -22.59 17.42
N PHE A 65 3.42 -21.51 17.43
CA PHE A 65 4.86 -21.52 17.66
C PHE A 65 5.21 -22.09 19.04
N LEU A 66 4.60 -21.57 20.11
CA LEU A 66 4.81 -22.04 21.49
C LEU A 66 4.40 -23.50 21.69
N HIS A 67 3.37 -23.96 20.99
CA HIS A 67 3.00 -25.37 21.00
C HIS A 67 4.05 -26.23 20.30
N LEU A 68 4.47 -25.87 19.09
CA LEU A 68 5.40 -26.69 18.30
C LEU A 68 6.81 -26.75 18.90
N ILE A 69 7.31 -25.68 19.51
CA ILE A 69 8.64 -25.71 20.13
C ILE A 69 8.72 -26.72 21.30
N THR A 70 7.60 -26.99 21.98
CA THR A 70 7.54 -27.93 23.11
C THR A 70 7.12 -29.33 22.68
N SER A 71 6.16 -29.46 21.78
CA SER A 71 5.58 -30.76 21.41
C SER A 71 6.30 -31.43 20.24
N LYS A 72 6.74 -30.65 19.24
CA LYS A 72 7.24 -31.14 17.95
C LYS A 72 8.25 -30.17 17.30
N PRO A 73 9.46 -30.03 17.86
CA PRO A 73 10.45 -29.04 17.41
C PRO A 73 10.95 -29.27 15.96
N ASP A 74 10.82 -30.48 15.43
CA ASP A 74 11.18 -30.81 14.05
C ASP A 74 10.17 -30.25 13.03
N GLU A 75 8.91 -30.06 13.45
CA GLU A 75 7.87 -29.47 12.60
C GLU A 75 7.95 -27.93 12.57
N LEU A 76 8.83 -27.30 13.37
CA LEU A 76 8.89 -25.84 13.53
C LEU A 76 9.18 -25.12 12.20
N GLU A 77 10.02 -25.69 11.33
CA GLU A 77 10.36 -25.12 10.01
C GLU A 77 9.15 -24.92 9.10
N SER A 78 8.06 -25.66 9.34
CA SER A 78 6.79 -25.50 8.60
C SER A 78 6.08 -24.17 8.87
N LEU A 79 6.49 -23.46 9.94
CA LEU A 79 5.94 -22.16 10.31
C LEU A 79 6.52 -21.00 9.50
N HIS A 80 7.55 -21.23 8.70
CA HIS A 80 8.05 -20.22 7.77
C HIS A 80 7.06 -19.96 6.64
N LEU A 81 7.04 -18.73 6.14
CA LEU A 81 6.10 -18.38 5.08
C LEU A 81 6.73 -18.66 3.72
N ASP A 82 6.05 -19.43 2.88
CA ASP A 82 6.44 -19.58 1.48
C ASP A 82 6.48 -18.22 0.77
N LYS A 83 7.62 -17.87 0.17
CA LYS A 83 7.84 -16.56 -0.45
C LYS A 83 6.81 -16.27 -1.54
N LYS A 84 6.52 -17.26 -2.40
CA LYS A 84 5.63 -17.09 -3.56
C LYS A 84 4.20 -16.76 -3.11
N ARG A 85 3.66 -17.51 -2.16
CA ARG A 85 2.33 -17.28 -1.59
C ARG A 85 2.25 -15.93 -0.88
N THR A 86 3.27 -15.61 -0.08
CA THR A 86 3.35 -14.33 0.63
C THR A 86 3.39 -13.15 -0.35
N ASP A 87 4.25 -13.21 -1.36
CA ASP A 87 4.40 -12.15 -2.37
C ASP A 87 3.10 -11.92 -3.16
N ILE A 88 2.33 -12.98 -3.43
CA ILE A 88 0.99 -12.85 -4.03
C ILE A 88 0.05 -12.08 -3.10
N GLY A 89 0.03 -12.42 -1.80
CA GLY A 89 -0.82 -11.76 -0.80
C GLY A 89 -0.55 -10.27 -0.66
N ILE A 90 0.73 -9.87 -0.71
CA ILE A 90 1.12 -8.45 -0.56
C ILE A 90 1.24 -7.68 -1.89
N LYS A 91 1.07 -8.35 -3.04
CA LYS A 91 1.23 -7.77 -4.38
C LYS A 91 0.43 -6.48 -4.58
N HIS A 92 -0.84 -6.48 -4.17
CA HIS A 92 -1.71 -5.31 -4.34
C HIS A 92 -1.29 -4.16 -3.44
N ALA A 93 -0.85 -4.44 -2.21
CA ALA A 93 -0.31 -3.42 -1.31
C ALA A 93 0.97 -2.80 -1.89
N ARG A 94 1.92 -3.62 -2.38
CA ARG A 94 3.14 -3.16 -3.06
C ARG A 94 2.82 -2.21 -4.22
N LYS A 95 1.87 -2.60 -5.10
CA LYS A 95 1.43 -1.75 -6.21
C LYS A 95 0.90 -0.38 -5.74
N ARG A 96 0.10 -0.34 -4.66
CA ARG A 96 -0.40 0.92 -4.11
C ARG A 96 0.72 1.79 -3.55
N PHE A 97 1.72 1.21 -2.90
CA PHE A 97 2.87 1.97 -2.41
C PHE A 97 3.76 2.50 -3.55
N VAL A 98 3.91 1.77 -4.65
CA VAL A 98 4.59 2.28 -5.84
C VAL A 98 3.85 3.49 -6.42
N LEU A 99 2.52 3.41 -6.55
CA LEU A 99 1.71 4.54 -6.98
C LEU A 99 1.82 5.75 -6.03
N LEU A 100 1.85 5.49 -4.72
CA LEU A 100 2.04 6.54 -3.71
C LEU A 100 3.39 7.23 -3.88
N GLN A 101 4.48 6.50 -4.05
CA GLN A 101 5.81 7.08 -4.27
C GLN A 101 5.86 7.92 -5.55
N ASN A 102 5.22 7.46 -6.62
CA ASN A 102 5.18 8.19 -7.89
C ASN A 102 4.34 9.48 -7.84
N THR A 103 3.35 9.55 -6.95
CA THR A 103 2.42 10.69 -6.84
C THR A 103 2.80 11.65 -5.70
N CYS A 104 3.49 11.18 -4.66
CA CYS A 104 3.88 11.95 -3.50
C CYS A 104 5.40 12.16 -3.46
N ARG A 105 5.87 13.33 -3.92
CA ARG A 105 7.31 13.69 -3.89
C ARG A 105 7.94 13.71 -2.50
N LYS A 106 7.13 13.88 -1.44
CA LYS A 106 7.58 13.89 -0.05
C LYS A 106 7.57 12.49 0.58
N CYS A 107 6.97 11.49 -0.05
CA CYS A 107 6.79 10.17 0.53
C CYS A 107 7.97 9.27 0.16
N ARG A 108 8.55 8.62 1.17
CA ARG A 108 9.55 7.56 1.01
C ARG A 108 9.02 6.29 1.64
N VAL A 109 8.80 5.27 0.81
CA VAL A 109 8.41 3.95 1.30
C VAL A 109 9.66 3.11 1.46
N PHE A 110 9.80 2.42 2.58
CA PHE A 110 10.90 1.49 2.84
C PHE A 110 10.36 0.10 3.15
N GLU A 111 10.96 -0.95 2.58
CA GLU A 111 10.58 -2.33 2.86
C GLU A 111 11.62 -2.98 3.77
N VAL A 112 11.20 -3.59 4.89
CA VAL A 112 12.10 -4.34 5.79
C VAL A 112 11.96 -5.85 5.65
N SER A 113 10.96 -6.31 4.89
CA SER A 113 10.61 -7.74 4.75
C SER A 113 11.76 -8.58 4.19
N HIS A 114 12.65 -7.97 3.40
CA HIS A 114 13.82 -8.63 2.83
C HIS A 114 14.84 -9.08 3.88
N VAL A 115 14.86 -8.44 5.07
CA VAL A 115 15.75 -8.83 6.17
C VAL A 115 15.37 -10.19 6.76
N LEU A 116 14.10 -10.57 6.64
CA LEU A 116 13.61 -11.88 7.06
C LEU A 116 13.60 -12.90 5.90
N LEU A 117 14.07 -12.54 4.72
CA LEU A 117 14.05 -13.45 3.58
C LEU A 117 15.24 -14.40 3.62
N ASP A 118 14.95 -15.70 3.55
CA ASP A 118 15.94 -16.76 3.40
C ASP A 118 15.54 -17.66 2.23
N ALA A 119 16.35 -17.65 1.18
CA ALA A 119 16.08 -18.32 -0.09
C ALA A 119 14.63 -18.12 -0.61
N ASN A 120 13.77 -19.14 -0.48
CA ASN A 120 12.39 -19.16 -0.95
C ASN A 120 11.35 -19.04 0.18
N LYS A 121 11.77 -18.64 1.39
CA LYS A 121 10.89 -18.47 2.56
C LYS A 121 11.14 -17.14 3.28
N TYR A 122 10.11 -16.61 3.91
CA TYR A 122 10.26 -15.57 4.92
C TYR A 122 10.34 -16.24 6.29
N LEU A 123 11.44 -15.97 6.99
CA LEU A 123 11.71 -16.45 8.34
C LEU A 123 10.76 -15.77 9.32
N THR A 124 9.97 -16.60 9.98
CA THR A 124 9.08 -16.21 11.07
C THR A 124 9.71 -16.38 12.44
N PHE A 125 10.79 -17.16 12.48
CA PHE A 125 11.68 -17.39 13.60
C PHE A 125 13.08 -17.71 13.09
N ASP A 126 14.01 -17.84 14.02
CA ASP A 126 15.35 -18.36 13.82
C ASP A 126 15.70 -19.26 15.02
N ARG A 127 16.55 -20.27 14.84
CA ARG A 127 16.84 -21.24 15.91
C ARG A 127 17.62 -20.62 17.08
N ASP A 128 18.44 -19.60 16.81
CA ASP A 128 19.22 -18.90 17.82
C ASP A 128 18.38 -17.83 18.52
N SER A 129 17.54 -17.12 17.75
CA SER A 129 16.80 -15.95 18.20
C SER A 129 15.31 -16.21 18.50
N MET A 130 14.90 -17.48 18.39
CA MET A 130 13.60 -18.12 18.62
C MET A 130 12.36 -17.55 17.93
N LEU A 131 12.15 -16.25 17.78
CA LEU A 131 10.93 -15.72 17.16
C LEU A 131 11.24 -14.39 16.54
N ALA A 132 10.80 -14.15 15.29
CA ALA A 132 10.98 -12.86 14.64
C ALA A 132 9.74 -11.95 14.80
N TYR A 133 8.56 -12.56 14.97
CA TYR A 133 7.29 -11.87 14.82
C TYR A 133 6.25 -12.28 15.86
N VAL A 134 5.51 -11.31 16.38
CA VAL A 134 4.49 -11.51 17.42
C VAL A 134 3.09 -11.57 16.81
N ASP A 135 2.68 -10.53 16.05
CA ASP A 135 1.33 -10.44 15.49
C ASP A 135 1.21 -9.55 14.25
N ASN A 136 0.07 -9.69 13.55
CA ASN A 136 -0.32 -8.96 12.33
C ASN A 136 -0.51 -7.44 12.47
N THR A 137 -0.22 -6.87 13.65
CA THR A 137 -0.19 -5.42 13.88
C THR A 137 1.23 -4.84 13.90
N VAL A 138 2.18 -5.58 13.31
CA VAL A 138 3.58 -5.15 13.09
C VAL A 138 4.42 -5.16 14.38
N HIS A 139 4.07 -6.04 15.32
CA HIS A 139 4.90 -6.29 16.49
C HIS A 139 5.99 -7.30 16.17
N PHE A 140 7.23 -6.84 16.21
CA PHE A 140 8.43 -7.67 16.09
C PHE A 140 9.08 -7.89 17.45
N THR A 141 9.75 -9.01 17.61
CA THR A 141 10.51 -9.31 18.82
C THR A 141 11.82 -8.52 18.85
N ALA A 142 12.42 -8.34 20.03
CA ALA A 142 13.72 -7.67 20.14
C ALA A 142 14.82 -8.30 19.24
N PRO A 143 14.93 -9.64 19.11
CA PRO A 143 15.88 -10.22 18.18
C PRO A 143 15.61 -9.90 16.70
N ALA A 144 14.36 -9.80 16.25
CA ALA A 144 14.06 -9.34 14.91
C ALA A 144 14.39 -7.86 14.72
N ILE A 145 14.09 -7.02 15.71
CA ILE A 145 14.46 -5.59 15.67
C ILE A 145 15.97 -5.42 15.49
N ARG A 146 16.79 -6.21 16.18
CA ARG A 146 18.25 -6.21 15.99
C ARG A 146 18.67 -6.53 14.56
N LYS A 147 17.97 -7.45 13.88
CA LYS A 147 18.23 -7.74 12.45
C LYS A 147 17.85 -6.55 11.56
N PHE A 148 16.85 -5.76 11.93
CA PHE A 148 16.43 -4.56 11.20
C PHE A 148 17.28 -3.31 11.48
N GLU A 149 18.10 -3.30 12.54
CA GLU A 149 18.92 -2.15 12.92
C GLU A 149 19.70 -1.53 11.75
N PRO A 150 20.39 -2.30 10.89
CA PRO A 150 21.11 -1.71 9.74
C PRO A 150 20.18 -0.93 8.80
N VAL A 151 18.97 -1.45 8.54
CA VAL A 151 17.99 -0.79 7.68
C VAL A 151 17.44 0.47 8.36
N PHE A 152 17.18 0.40 9.66
CA PHE A 152 16.71 1.56 10.42
C PHE A 152 17.79 2.65 10.53
N GLU A 153 19.05 2.29 10.71
CA GLU A 153 20.16 3.24 10.71
C GLU A 153 20.29 3.97 9.37
N GLU A 154 20.16 3.28 8.25
CA GLU A 154 20.15 3.92 6.92
C GLU A 154 18.98 4.91 6.77
N ILE A 155 17.80 4.54 7.27
CA ILE A 155 16.63 5.40 7.26
C ILE A 155 16.86 6.63 8.14
N VAL A 156 17.41 6.45 9.35
CA VAL A 156 17.72 7.55 10.27
C VAL A 156 18.78 8.47 9.66
N LYS A 157 19.84 7.95 9.05
CA LYS A 157 20.84 8.76 8.34
C LYS A 157 20.19 9.58 7.23
N ASP A 158 19.32 8.98 6.42
CA ASP A 158 18.58 9.71 5.39
C ASP A 158 17.67 10.79 6.00
N VAL A 159 16.95 10.49 7.09
CA VAL A 159 16.12 11.47 7.81
C VAL A 159 16.99 12.66 8.25
N MET A 160 18.10 12.38 8.93
CA MET A 160 18.98 13.41 9.49
C MET A 160 19.64 14.27 8.40
N HIS A 161 20.00 13.70 7.25
CA HIS A 161 20.56 14.44 6.11
C HIS A 161 19.49 15.20 5.30
N SER A 162 18.21 14.91 5.54
CA SER A 162 17.07 15.57 4.90
C SER A 162 16.46 16.69 5.75
N LEU A 163 16.90 16.82 7.01
CA LEU A 163 16.56 17.92 7.91
C LEU A 163 17.33 19.18 7.51
#